data_AF-A0A4R8Z7A2-F1
#
_entry.id   AF-A0A4R8Z7A2-F1
#
_cell.length_a   1.000
_cell.length_b   1.000
_cell.length_c   1.000
_cell.angle_alpha   90.00
_cell.angle_beta   90.00
_cell.angle_gamma   90.00
#
_symmetry.space_group_name_H-M   'P 1'
#
loop_
_entity.id
_entity.type
_entity.pdbx_description
1 polymer ?
#
loop_
_entity_poly.entity_id
_entity_poly.type
_entity_poly.pdbx_seq_one_letter_code
_entity_poly.pdbx_strand_id
1 'polypeptide(L)'
;MQIGSVDVAEINAVVSWLAALTSEEALPQKLLVLHQFRSSMIGNRTLLDVTHPEIGLLIHVDGLGGQPDKQATWSALHVDAPAGVAWGWKNFYDEDTPRLSPEQTLLQVVPVPDLVSYQ
;
A
#
# COMPACT_ATOMS: atom_id res chain seq x y z
N MET A 1 -2.93 -3.50 22.21
CA MET A 1 -3.52 -2.95 20.98
C MET A 1 -3.91 -4.12 20.09
N GLN A 2 -5.16 -4.20 19.65
CA GLN A 2 -5.61 -5.20 18.68
C GLN A 2 -5.48 -4.62 17.28
N ILE A 3 -4.89 -5.38 16.36
CA ILE A 3 -4.70 -4.97 14.96
C ILE A 3 -5.67 -5.78 14.11
N GLY A 4 -6.43 -5.11 13.26
CA GLY A 4 -7.35 -5.77 12.33
C GLY A 4 -6.62 -6.53 11.24
N SER A 5 -7.28 -7.54 10.68
CA SER A 5 -6.80 -8.31 9.54
C SER A 5 -7.95 -8.62 8.59
N VAL A 6 -7.65 -8.72 7.31
CA VAL A 6 -8.57 -9.13 6.26
C VAL A 6 -7.90 -10.20 5.38
N ASP A 7 -8.68 -11.13 4.85
CA ASP A 7 -8.18 -12.09 3.87
C ASP A 7 -8.25 -11.53 2.45
N VAL A 8 -7.30 -11.91 1.60
CA VAL A 8 -7.25 -11.49 0.20
C VAL A 8 -8.54 -11.79 -0.58
N ALA A 9 -9.31 -12.82 -0.21
CA ALA A 9 -10.57 -13.12 -0.88
C ALA A 9 -11.59 -11.98 -0.76
N GLU A 10 -11.64 -11.30 0.40
CA GLU A 10 -12.52 -10.15 0.61
C GLU A 10 -12.02 -8.92 -0.16
N ILE A 11 -10.70 -8.71 -0.21
CA ILE A 11 -10.10 -7.64 -1.02
C ILE A 11 -10.41 -7.87 -2.50
N ASN A 12 -10.22 -9.09 -3.01
CA ASN A 12 -10.48 -9.41 -4.42
C ASN A 12 -11.96 -9.25 -4.77
N ALA A 13 -12.89 -9.54 -3.85
CA ALA A 13 -14.31 -9.26 -4.06
C ALA A 13 -14.58 -7.75 -4.25
N VAL A 14 -13.91 -6.89 -3.47
CA VAL A 14 -13.97 -5.43 -3.65
C VAL A 14 -13.32 -4.99 -4.96
N VAL A 15 -12.18 -5.57 -5.33
CA VAL A 15 -11.50 -5.28 -6.61
C VAL A 15 -12.43 -5.58 -7.78
N SER A 16 -13.01 -6.78 -7.84
CA SER A 16 -13.91 -7.16 -8.93
C SER A 16 -15.17 -6.30 -8.98
N TRP A 17 -15.76 -5.99 -7.81
CA TRP A 17 -16.92 -5.09 -7.74
C TRP A 17 -16.59 -3.68 -8.23
N LEU A 18 -15.47 -3.10 -7.78
CA LEU A 18 -15.07 -1.75 -8.17
C LEU A 18 -14.66 -1.69 -9.64
N ALA A 19 -14.04 -2.75 -10.17
CA ALA A 19 -13.72 -2.86 -11.59
C ALA A 19 -14.99 -2.88 -12.45
N ALA A 20 -15.99 -3.70 -12.07
CA ALA A 20 -17.28 -3.73 -12.74
C ALA A 20 -17.95 -2.35 -12.75
N LEU A 21 -18.04 -1.69 -11.59
CA LEU A 21 -18.60 -0.35 -11.47
C LEU A 21 -17.85 0.67 -12.34
N THR A 22 -16.52 0.63 -12.32
CA THR A 22 -15.67 1.55 -13.11
C THR A 22 -15.90 1.36 -14.61
N SER A 23 -16.03 0.10 -15.05
CA SER A 23 -16.28 -0.26 -16.44
C SER A 23 -17.69 0.14 -16.90
N GLU A 24 -18.72 -0.21 -16.12
CA GLU A 24 -20.14 0.08 -16.41
C GLU A 24 -20.42 1.58 -16.55
N GLU A 25 -19.79 2.39 -15.71
CA GLU A 25 -19.93 3.85 -15.70
C GLU A 25 -18.94 4.57 -16.62
N ALA A 26 -18.15 3.83 -17.43
CA ALA A 26 -17.11 4.35 -18.33
C ALA A 26 -16.15 5.33 -17.63
N LEU A 27 -15.78 5.03 -16.39
CA LEU A 27 -14.94 5.88 -15.57
C LEU A 27 -13.45 5.65 -15.87
N PRO A 28 -12.58 6.66 -15.65
CA PRO A 28 -11.14 6.43 -15.69
C PRO A 28 -10.72 5.49 -14.55
N GLN A 29 -9.60 4.80 -14.75
CA GLN A 29 -8.99 3.88 -13.79
C GLN A 29 -9.00 4.43 -12.36
N LYS A 30 -9.33 3.58 -11.39
CA LYS A 30 -9.35 3.92 -9.96
C LYS A 30 -8.15 3.34 -9.25
N LEU A 31 -7.55 4.12 -8.36
CA LEU A 31 -6.53 3.65 -7.44
C LEU A 31 -7.20 3.06 -6.20
N LEU A 32 -6.99 1.77 -5.92
CA LEU A 32 -7.37 1.14 -4.66
C LEU A 32 -6.14 1.06 -3.75
N VAL A 33 -6.22 1.76 -2.62
CA VAL A 33 -5.12 1.92 -1.66
C VAL A 33 -5.30 0.97 -0.49
N LEU A 34 -4.39 0.01 -0.36
CA LEU A 34 -4.37 -0.97 0.73
C LEU A 34 -3.36 -0.52 1.80
N HIS A 35 -3.85 -0.04 2.93
CA HIS A 35 -3.00 0.37 4.05
C HIS A 35 -2.45 -0.84 4.81
N GLN A 36 -1.12 -0.92 4.96
CA GLN A 36 -0.48 -2.05 5.59
C GLN A 36 0.82 -1.64 6.30
N PHE A 37 0.89 -1.86 7.61
CA PHE A 37 2.12 -1.72 8.41
C PHE A 37 2.56 -3.02 9.09
N ARG A 38 1.82 -4.13 8.89
CA ARG A 38 2.21 -5.49 9.30
C ARG A 38 1.79 -6.50 8.26
N SER A 39 2.62 -7.52 8.05
CA SER A 39 2.36 -8.59 7.08
C SER A 39 1.05 -9.32 7.37
N SER A 40 0.69 -9.47 8.65
CA SER A 40 -0.52 -10.17 9.10
C SER A 40 -1.83 -9.41 8.85
N MET A 41 -1.79 -8.12 8.47
CA MET A 41 -3.02 -7.35 8.20
C MET A 41 -3.74 -7.83 6.95
N ILE A 42 -3.00 -8.37 5.97
CA ILE A 42 -3.56 -8.91 4.73
C ILE A 42 -3.08 -10.35 4.58
N GLY A 43 -3.97 -11.30 4.87
CA GLY A 43 -3.71 -12.73 4.72
C GLY A 43 -3.62 -13.12 3.23
N ASN A 44 -2.75 -14.08 2.91
CA ASN A 44 -2.61 -14.65 1.56
C ASN A 44 -2.39 -13.61 0.44
N ARG A 45 -1.71 -12.50 0.76
CA ARG A 45 -1.52 -11.33 -0.12
C ARG A 45 -0.93 -11.65 -1.50
N THR A 46 -0.19 -12.74 -1.63
CA THR A 46 0.35 -13.23 -2.92
C THR A 46 -0.74 -13.56 -3.95
N LEU A 47 -1.99 -13.75 -3.51
CA LEU A 47 -3.15 -14.05 -4.36
C LEU A 47 -3.97 -12.79 -4.71
N LEU A 48 -3.45 -11.58 -4.49
CA LEU A 48 -4.13 -10.34 -4.89
C LEU A 48 -4.39 -10.36 -6.40
N ASP A 49 -5.63 -10.08 -6.78
CA ASP A 49 -6.01 -9.99 -8.17
C ASP A 49 -5.61 -8.64 -8.77
N VAL A 50 -4.51 -8.65 -9.53
CA VAL A 50 -3.95 -7.49 -10.23
C VAL A 50 -4.33 -7.46 -11.71
N THR A 51 -5.32 -8.26 -12.13
CA THR A 51 -5.63 -8.46 -13.56
C THR A 51 -6.64 -7.47 -14.14
N HIS A 52 -7.35 -6.72 -13.28
CA HIS A 52 -8.35 -5.74 -13.68
C HIS A 52 -7.71 -4.41 -14.13
N PRO A 53 -7.72 -4.06 -15.43
CA PRO A 53 -7.13 -2.80 -15.91
C PRO A 53 -7.86 -1.55 -15.40
N GLU A 54 -9.10 -1.69 -14.92
CA GLU A 54 -9.88 -0.62 -14.31
C GLU A 54 -9.33 -0.18 -12.96
N ILE A 55 -8.51 -1.02 -12.30
CA ILE A 55 -8.02 -0.81 -10.94
C ILE A 55 -6.49 -0.81 -10.90
N GLY A 56 -5.91 0.31 -10.49
CA GLY A 56 -4.53 0.35 -10.01
C GLY A 56 -4.50 -0.06 -8.54
N LEU A 57 -3.76 -1.12 -8.21
CA LEU A 57 -3.58 -1.55 -6.82
C LEU A 57 -2.30 -0.95 -6.24
N LEU A 58 -2.41 -0.34 -5.06
CA LEU A 58 -1.27 0.21 -4.34
C LEU A 58 -1.25 -0.26 -2.89
N ILE A 59 -0.14 -0.86 -2.47
CA ILE A 59 0.11 -1.14 -1.05
C ILE A 59 0.78 0.08 -0.44
N HIS A 60 0.10 0.68 0.54
CA HIS A 60 0.52 1.90 1.21
C HIS A 60 1.06 1.58 2.60
N VAL A 61 2.37 1.68 2.76
CA VAL A 61 3.06 1.39 4.02
C VAL A 61 2.98 2.59 4.96
N ASP A 62 2.22 2.42 6.03
CA ASP A 62 2.00 3.42 7.08
C ASP A 62 2.55 2.97 8.44
N GLY A 63 3.83 2.57 8.42
CA GLY A 63 4.58 2.12 9.58
C GLY A 63 4.59 3.08 10.76
N LEU A 64 4.58 2.51 11.97
CA LEU A 64 4.78 3.21 13.25
C LEU A 64 6.27 3.15 13.63
N GLY A 65 6.74 4.15 14.38
CA GLY A 65 8.10 4.18 14.91
C GLY A 65 9.03 5.15 14.17
N GLY A 66 10.33 5.07 14.47
CA GLY A 66 11.32 5.94 13.85
C GLY A 66 11.63 5.54 12.41
N GLN A 67 12.44 6.33 11.72
CA GLN A 67 12.86 6.03 10.33
C GLN A 67 13.43 4.60 10.15
N PRO A 68 14.25 4.05 11.06
CA PRO A 68 14.70 2.67 10.95
C PRO A 68 13.55 1.64 10.96
N ASP A 69 12.55 1.84 11.81
CA ASP A 69 11.39 0.94 11.92
C ASP A 69 10.52 0.98 10.66
N LYS A 70 10.34 2.19 10.09
CA LYS A 70 9.59 2.39 8.85
C LYS A 70 10.31 1.75 7.66
N GLN A 71 11.63 1.94 7.55
CA GLN A 71 12.47 1.29 6.52
C GLN A 71 12.45 -0.24 6.64
N ALA A 72 12.50 -0.77 7.86
CA ALA A 72 12.39 -2.20 8.12
C ALA A 72 11.01 -2.75 7.70
N THR A 73 9.94 -2.01 8.02
CA THR A 73 8.57 -2.36 7.62
C THR A 73 8.42 -2.34 6.10
N TRP A 74 8.94 -1.31 5.43
CA TRP A 74 8.97 -1.20 3.98
C TRP A 74 9.62 -2.41 3.34
N SER A 75 10.83 -2.75 3.79
CA SER A 75 11.60 -3.89 3.29
C SER A 75 10.88 -5.21 3.52
N ALA A 76 10.34 -5.42 4.72
CA ALA A 76 9.62 -6.65 5.08
C ALA A 76 8.33 -6.83 4.28
N LEU A 77 7.60 -5.75 4.01
CA LEU A 77 6.37 -5.81 3.23
C LEU A 77 6.63 -6.00 1.74
N HIS A 78 7.81 -5.69 1.21
CA HIS A 78 8.16 -6.00 -0.18
C HIS A 78 8.46 -7.49 -0.42
N VAL A 79 8.81 -8.23 0.64
CA VAL A 79 9.05 -9.68 0.53
C VAL A 79 7.76 -10.39 0.10
N ASP A 80 7.89 -11.25 -0.91
CA ASP A 80 6.80 -12.02 -1.53
C ASP A 80 5.58 -11.19 -1.94
N ALA A 81 5.79 -9.91 -2.26
CA ALA A 81 4.72 -9.08 -2.77
C ALA A 81 4.37 -9.50 -4.21
N PRO A 82 3.07 -9.54 -4.56
CA PRO A 82 2.64 -9.86 -5.91
C PRO A 82 3.18 -8.84 -6.92
N ALA A 83 3.60 -9.30 -8.09
CA ALA A 83 3.99 -8.40 -9.17
C ALA A 83 2.79 -7.55 -9.62
N GLY A 84 3.04 -6.33 -10.09
CA GLY A 84 2.01 -5.45 -10.65
C GLY A 84 1.31 -4.54 -9.64
N VAL A 85 1.58 -4.65 -8.35
CA VAL A 85 1.17 -3.63 -7.36
C VAL A 85 2.13 -2.44 -7.39
N ALA A 86 1.58 -1.25 -7.22
CA ALA A 86 2.32 -0.04 -6.92
C ALA A 86 2.57 0.08 -5.40
N TRP A 87 3.51 0.95 -5.04
CA TRP A 87 3.97 1.11 -3.66
C TRP A 87 3.84 2.54 -3.16
N GLY A 88 3.21 2.70 -2.00
CA GLY A 88 3.06 3.99 -1.34
C GLY A 88 3.80 4.05 -0.01
N TRP A 89 4.46 5.16 0.27
CA TRP A 89 5.05 5.48 1.57
C TRP A 89 4.28 6.60 2.27
N LYS A 90 3.94 6.43 3.55
CA LYS A 90 3.31 7.47 4.36
C LYS A 90 4.31 8.11 5.32
N ASN A 91 4.43 9.44 5.26
CA ASN A 91 5.03 10.25 6.31
C ASN A 91 3.92 10.81 7.22
N PHE A 92 4.19 10.90 8.51
CA PHE A 92 3.28 11.51 9.49
C PHE A 92 3.80 12.88 9.92
N TYR A 93 2.95 13.90 10.01
CA TYR A 93 3.38 15.27 10.33
C TYR A 93 3.92 15.40 11.75
N ASP A 94 3.26 14.77 12.72
CA ASP A 94 3.49 14.98 14.15
C ASP A 94 4.16 13.77 14.84
N GLU A 95 3.96 12.56 14.31
CA GLU A 95 4.49 11.32 14.86
C GLU A 95 5.90 10.98 14.38
N ASP A 96 6.25 11.33 13.14
CA ASP A 96 7.57 11.05 12.60
C ASP A 96 8.58 12.07 13.13
N THR A 97 9.46 11.63 14.03
CA THR A 97 10.55 12.47 14.56
C THR A 97 11.91 11.75 14.45
N PRO A 98 12.80 12.12 13.50
CA PRO A 98 12.59 13.10 12.44
C PRO A 98 11.73 12.56 11.28
N ARG A 99 10.89 13.42 10.72
CA ARG A 99 10.20 13.19 9.44
C ARG A 99 11.14 13.44 8.27
N LEU A 100 11.08 12.58 7.25
CA LEU A 100 11.78 12.85 5.98
C LEU A 100 11.10 13.98 5.22
N SER A 101 11.89 14.83 4.57
CA SER A 101 11.40 15.72 3.51
C SER A 101 11.01 14.92 2.25
N PRO A 102 10.29 15.52 1.28
CA PRO A 102 10.03 14.87 0.01
C PRO A 102 11.32 14.41 -0.70
N GLU A 103 12.34 15.28 -0.75
CA GLU A 103 13.65 14.95 -1.33
C GLU A 103 14.32 13.78 -0.59
N GLN A 104 14.34 13.82 0.74
CA GLN A 104 14.91 12.74 1.54
C GLN A 104 14.16 11.42 1.35
N THR A 105 12.83 11.46 1.22
CA THR A 105 12.02 10.26 0.97
C THR A 105 12.43 9.61 -0.35
N LEU A 106 12.56 10.39 -1.43
CA LEU A 106 12.97 9.89 -2.74
C LEU A 106 14.42 9.37 -2.78
N LEU A 107 15.31 9.91 -1.95
CA LEU A 107 16.71 9.51 -1.91
C LEU A 107 16.99 8.34 -0.96
N GLN A 108 16.19 8.17 0.11
CA GLN A 108 16.51 7.26 1.21
C GLN A 108 15.59 6.04 1.31
N VAL A 109 14.39 6.09 0.73
CA VAL A 109 13.47 4.95 0.71
C VAL A 109 13.72 4.12 -0.54
N VAL A 110 14.09 2.86 -0.34
CA VAL A 110 14.44 1.92 -1.42
C VAL A 110 13.66 0.61 -1.25
N PRO A 111 12.92 0.12 -2.27
CA PRO A 111 12.69 0.75 -3.58
C PRO A 111 12.00 2.13 -3.49
N VAL A 112 12.16 2.96 -4.52
CA VAL A 112 11.55 4.30 -4.55
C VAL A 112 10.01 4.15 -4.62
N PRO A 113 9.24 4.82 -3.75
CA PRO A 113 7.78 4.74 -3.77
C PRO A 113 7.16 5.38 -5.03
N ASP A 114 6.07 4.79 -5.53
CA ASP A 114 5.24 5.36 -6.58
C ASP A 114 4.35 6.49 -6.06
N LEU A 115 3.96 6.41 -4.78
CA LEU A 115 3.18 7.42 -4.07
C LEU A 115 3.85 7.79 -2.75
N VAL A 116 3.96 9.08 -2.46
CA VAL A 116 4.32 9.56 -1.12
C VAL A 116 3.17 10.40 -0.60
N SER A 117 2.64 10.03 0.57
CA SER A 117 1.60 10.80 1.25
C SER A 117 2.12 11.37 2.57
N TYR A 118 1.48 12.45 3.01
CA TYR A 118 1.70 13.07 4.31
C TYR A 118 0.36 13.15 5.03
N GLN A 119 0.30 12.72 6.28
CA GLN A 119 -0.90 12.73 7.11
C GLN A 119 -0.62 13.33 8.49
#